data_AF-A0A2V7D943-F1
#
_entry.id   AF-A0A2V7D943-F1
#
_cell.length_a   1.000
_cell.length_b   1.000
_cell.length_c   1.000
_cell.angle_alpha   90.00
_cell.angle_beta   90.00
_cell.angle_gamma   90.00
#
_symmetry.space_group_name_H-M   'P 1'
#
loop_
_entity.id
_entity.type
_entity.pdbx_description
1 polymer ?
#
loop_
_entity_poly.entity_id
_entity_poly.type
_entity_poly.pdbx_seq_one_letter_code
_entity_poly.pdbx_strand_id
1 'polypeptide(L)'
;MVAKQEKLPVAELIGFHPSPAGPNGRHTVGVPRSLGIWKFSKNVDVARDFLKWFFEPAQYHEWIVSGDVDKKYKPIKGAAKYSHLYGWPAPPDEKIQLITNSYIIPNMFARAVTNASKPKEAMLWAETEIKRAFERG
;
A
#
# COMPACT_ATOMS: atom_id res chain seq x y z
N MET A 1 14.26 13.52 2.63
CA MET A 1 14.01 13.87 1.21
C MET A 1 15.24 14.61 0.69
N VAL A 2 15.73 14.23 -0.49
CA VAL A 2 16.96 14.79 -1.10
C VAL A 2 16.91 16.33 -1.17
N ALA A 3 15.79 16.91 -1.63
CA ALA A 3 15.64 18.37 -1.71
C ALA A 3 15.86 19.11 -0.38
N LYS A 4 15.50 18.51 0.76
CA LYS A 4 15.75 19.08 2.10
C LYS A 4 17.21 18.96 2.51
N GLN A 5 17.85 17.83 2.18
CA GLN A 5 19.27 17.59 2.46
C GLN A 5 20.17 18.53 1.65
N GLU A 6 19.80 18.77 0.39
CA GLU A 6 20.52 19.64 -0.55
C GLU A 6 20.08 21.11 -0.47
N LYS A 7 19.17 21.48 0.45
CA LYS A 7 18.67 22.85 0.64
C LYS A 7 18.11 23.50 -0.64
N LEU A 8 17.47 22.71 -1.49
CA LEU A 8 16.89 23.20 -2.74
C LEU A 8 15.64 24.07 -2.44
N PRO A 9 15.39 25.18 -3.16
CA PRO A 9 14.21 26.03 -2.95
C PRO A 9 12.87 25.30 -3.04
N VAL A 10 12.79 24.24 -3.85
CA VAL A 10 11.60 23.39 -4.00
C VAL A 10 11.20 22.70 -2.69
N ALA A 11 12.14 22.53 -1.76
CA ALA A 11 11.87 21.91 -0.46
C ALA A 11 10.79 22.65 0.33
N GLU A 12 10.64 23.97 0.16
CA GLU A 12 9.59 24.76 0.81
C GLU A 12 8.24 24.67 0.09
N LEU A 13 8.25 24.44 -1.23
CA LEU A 13 7.06 24.43 -2.07
C LEU A 13 6.32 23.08 -2.10
N ILE A 14 6.97 22.01 -1.65
CA ILE A 14 6.43 20.65 -1.63
C ILE A 14 5.86 20.29 -0.26
N GLY A 15 4.84 19.44 -0.28
CA GLY A 15 4.15 18.94 0.91
C GLY A 15 3.25 17.75 0.60
N PHE A 16 2.51 17.30 1.62
CA PHE A 16 1.57 16.18 1.49
C PHE A 16 0.13 16.68 1.58
N HIS A 17 -0.75 16.07 0.80
CA HIS A 17 -2.19 16.18 0.97
C HIS A 17 -2.80 14.77 1.04
N PRO A 18 -3.98 14.59 1.65
CA PRO A 18 -4.78 13.39 1.44
C PRO A 18 -5.20 13.28 -0.03
N SER A 19 -5.43 12.06 -0.54
CA SER A 19 -6.06 11.86 -1.85
C SER A 19 -7.36 12.66 -1.97
N PRO A 20 -7.69 13.25 -3.13
CA PRO A 20 -8.99 13.89 -3.33
C PRO A 20 -10.15 12.95 -3.00
N ALA A 21 -11.25 13.50 -2.46
CA ALA A 21 -12.47 12.73 -2.27
C ALA A 21 -13.29 12.69 -3.56
N GLY A 22 -13.84 11.53 -3.89
CA GLY A 22 -14.83 11.39 -4.97
C GLY A 22 -16.26 11.37 -4.43
N PRO A 23 -17.27 11.17 -5.30
CA PRO A 23 -18.68 11.11 -4.91
C PRO A 23 -19.00 10.08 -3.81
N ASN A 24 -18.24 8.98 -3.76
CA ASN A 24 -18.41 7.90 -2.78
C ASN A 24 -17.42 7.99 -1.60
N GLY A 25 -16.76 9.14 -1.44
CA GLY A 25 -15.79 9.37 -0.37
C GLY A 25 -14.34 9.24 -0.82
N ARG A 26 -13.46 9.10 0.18
CA ARG A 26 -12.00 9.06 0.00
C ARG A 26 -11.51 7.65 0.26
N HIS A 27 -10.75 7.12 -0.70
CA HIS A 27 -10.15 5.80 -0.63
C HIS A 27 -8.66 5.90 -0.96
N THR A 28 -7.83 5.24 -0.17
CA THR A 28 -6.40 5.07 -0.43
C THR A 28 -5.99 3.63 -0.14
N VAL A 29 -4.86 3.20 -0.68
CA VAL A 29 -4.31 1.88 -0.37
C VAL A 29 -3.48 1.95 0.91
N GLY A 30 -3.75 1.05 1.85
CA GLY A 30 -2.88 0.78 3.00
C GLY A 30 -2.04 -0.46 2.72
N VAL A 31 -0.72 -0.37 2.93
CA VAL A 31 0.19 -1.52 2.82
C VAL A 31 0.57 -1.98 4.22
N PRO A 32 -0.13 -2.95 4.82
CA PRO A 32 0.24 -3.48 6.12
C PRO A 32 1.57 -4.22 5.99
N ARG A 33 2.49 -3.95 6.90
CA ARG A 33 3.68 -4.78 7.08
C ARG A 33 3.44 -5.73 8.23
N SER A 34 3.65 -7.02 7.97
CA SER A 34 3.49 -8.08 8.96
C SER A 34 4.85 -8.70 9.27
N LEU A 35 5.06 -9.09 10.52
CA LEU A 35 6.19 -9.91 10.94
C LEU A 35 5.69 -11.33 11.17
N GLY A 36 6.43 -12.32 10.66
CA GLY A 36 6.08 -13.74 10.79
C GLY A 36 7.19 -14.54 11.44
N ILE A 37 6.81 -15.60 12.16
CA ILE A 37 7.74 -16.59 12.70
C ILE A 37 7.59 -17.86 11.85
N TRP A 38 8.70 -18.33 11.28
CA TRP A 38 8.71 -19.58 10.52
C TRP A 38 8.38 -20.78 11.41
N LYS A 39 7.45 -21.64 10.96
CA LYS A 39 7.04 -22.83 11.71
C LYS A 39 8.19 -23.82 11.97
N PHE A 40 9.19 -23.85 11.09
CA PHE A 40 10.35 -24.74 11.22
C PHE A 40 11.49 -24.17 12.08
N SER A 41 11.35 -22.95 12.62
CA SER A 41 12.36 -22.36 13.48
C SER A 41 12.55 -23.21 14.74
N LYS A 42 13.79 -23.35 15.22
CA LYS A 42 14.07 -23.95 16.53
C LYS A 42 13.80 -22.98 17.69
N ASN A 43 13.56 -21.69 17.38
CA ASN A 43 13.47 -20.60 18.34
C ASN A 43 12.08 -19.93 18.34
N VAL A 44 11.01 -20.68 18.06
CA VAL A 44 9.64 -20.12 17.91
C VAL A 44 9.19 -19.37 19.16
N ASP A 45 9.39 -19.94 20.35
CA ASP A 45 8.90 -19.36 21.59
C ASP A 45 9.64 -18.07 21.93
N VAL A 46 10.97 -18.07 21.84
CA VAL A 46 11.81 -16.88 22.05
C VAL A 46 11.45 -15.77 21.05
N ALA A 47 11.23 -16.11 19.78
CA ALA A 47 10.82 -15.13 18.78
C ALA A 47 9.44 -14.53 19.08
N ARG A 48 8.50 -15.35 19.59
CA ARG A 48 7.15 -14.88 19.97
C ARG A 48 7.22 -13.89 21.13
N ASP A 49 8.02 -14.20 22.15
CA ASP A 49 8.18 -13.33 23.31
C ASP A 49 8.88 -12.03 22.95
N PHE A 50 9.90 -12.09 22.09
CA PHE A 50 10.51 -10.89 21.52
C PHE A 50 9.51 -10.01 20.77
N LEU A 51 8.67 -10.58 19.88
CA LEU A 51 7.69 -9.80 19.14
C LEU A 51 6.67 -9.12 20.07
N LYS A 52 6.22 -9.80 21.13
CA LYS A 52 5.33 -9.18 22.13
C LYS A 52 6.00 -7.98 22.78
N TRP A 53 7.21 -8.17 23.32
CA TRP A 53 7.99 -7.11 23.96
C TRP A 53 8.26 -5.95 22.99
N PHE A 54 8.67 -6.26 21.75
CA PHE A 54 9.01 -5.25 20.74
C PHE A 54 7.81 -4.35 20.37
N PHE A 55 6.58 -4.88 20.38
CA PHE A 55 5.37 -4.12 20.10
C PHE A 55 4.75 -3.45 21.34
N GLU A 56 5.33 -3.61 22.53
CA GLU A 56 4.90 -2.84 23.70
C GLU A 56 5.11 -1.34 23.45
N PRO A 57 4.22 -0.46 23.94
CA PRO A 57 4.34 0.98 23.73
C PRO A 57 5.72 1.54 24.12
N ALA A 58 6.31 1.04 25.21
CA ALA A 58 7.62 1.49 25.68
C ALA A 58 8.75 1.26 24.66
N GLN A 59 8.65 0.21 23.82
CA GLN A 59 9.68 -0.14 22.84
C GLN A 59 9.33 0.41 21.45
N TYR A 60 8.06 0.30 21.05
CA TYR A 60 7.65 0.60 19.69
C TYR A 60 7.33 2.07 19.45
N HIS A 61 6.99 2.83 20.50
CA HIS A 61 6.58 4.23 20.34
C HIS A 61 7.69 5.09 19.75
N GLU A 62 8.94 4.92 20.21
CA GLU A 62 10.10 5.63 19.64
C GLU A 62 10.24 5.36 18.13
N TRP A 63 10.02 4.12 17.71
CA TRP A 63 10.06 3.76 16.30
C TRP A 63 8.97 4.47 15.50
N ILE A 64 7.75 4.58 16.03
CA ILE A 64 6.64 5.32 15.39
C ILE A 64 6.96 6.82 15.29
N VAL A 65 7.38 7.45 16.39
CA VAL A 65 7.60 8.91 16.42
C VAL A 65 8.86 9.32 15.65
N SER A 66 9.83 8.42 15.47
CA SER A 66 11.00 8.67 14.61
C SER A 66 10.62 8.99 13.15
N GLY A 67 9.44 8.54 12.70
CA GLY A 67 8.89 8.88 11.39
C GLY A 67 8.16 10.24 11.34
N ASP A 68 7.81 10.82 12.48
CA ASP A 68 7.00 12.03 12.63
C ASP A 68 7.87 13.30 12.83
N VAL A 69 8.97 13.37 12.09
CA VAL A 69 10.01 14.41 12.23
C VAL A 69 9.70 15.70 11.46
N ASP A 70 8.72 15.69 10.55
CA ASP A 70 8.39 16.84 9.71
C ASP A 70 6.94 17.28 9.86
N LYS A 71 6.72 18.57 10.18
CA LYS A 71 5.38 19.17 10.30
C LYS A 71 4.57 19.00 9.00
N LYS A 72 5.23 18.85 7.85
CA LYS A 72 4.61 18.57 6.55
C LYS A 72 3.84 17.25 6.50
N TYR A 73 4.06 16.32 7.44
CA TYR A 73 3.30 15.08 7.55
C TYR A 73 1.95 15.23 8.27
N LYS A 74 1.66 16.38 8.90
CA LYS A 74 0.39 16.63 9.59
C LYS A 74 -0.85 16.27 8.75
N PRO A 75 -0.94 16.58 7.45
CA PRO A 75 -2.12 16.25 6.63
C PRO A 75 -2.36 14.75 6.43
N ILE A 76 -1.33 13.90 6.58
CA ILE A 76 -1.43 12.45 6.32
C ILE A 76 -1.57 11.59 7.58
N LYS A 77 -1.51 12.18 8.78
CA LYS A 77 -1.71 11.43 10.05
C LYS A 77 -3.07 10.71 10.12
N GLY A 78 -4.08 11.24 9.45
CA GLY A 78 -5.41 10.63 9.34
C GLY A 78 -5.59 9.66 8.16
N ALA A 79 -4.55 9.40 7.36
CA ALA A 79 -4.68 8.62 6.13
C ALA A 79 -5.21 7.20 6.37
N ALA A 80 -4.84 6.58 7.49
CA ALA A 80 -5.29 5.24 7.87
C ALA A 80 -6.82 5.10 7.92
N LYS A 81 -7.57 6.19 8.17
CA LYS A 81 -9.05 6.19 8.19
C LYS A 81 -9.67 5.88 6.83
N TYR A 82 -8.92 6.14 5.77
CA TYR A 82 -9.36 5.98 4.38
C TYR A 82 -8.62 4.83 3.68
N SER A 83 -7.75 4.13 4.41
CA SER A 83 -6.90 3.06 3.88
C SER A 83 -7.68 1.77 3.77
N HIS A 84 -7.59 1.14 2.60
CA HIS A 84 -8.09 -0.20 2.34
C HIS A 84 -6.95 -1.10 1.88
N LEU A 85 -7.11 -2.40 2.10
CA LEU A 85 -6.21 -3.40 1.53
C LEU A 85 -6.52 -3.59 0.04
N TYR A 86 -5.55 -4.18 -0.68
CA TYR A 86 -5.80 -4.64 -2.04
C TYR A 86 -7.00 -5.61 -2.04
N GLY A 87 -7.85 -5.47 -3.06
CA GLY A 87 -9.05 -6.30 -3.23
C GLY A 87 -10.33 -5.74 -2.61
N TRP A 88 -10.26 -4.66 -1.80
CA TRP A 88 -11.46 -4.08 -1.19
C TRP A 88 -12.58 -3.81 -2.23
N PRO A 89 -13.84 -4.17 -1.94
CA PRO A 89 -14.37 -4.63 -0.64
C PRO A 89 -14.20 -6.13 -0.34
N ALA A 90 -13.58 -6.92 -1.23
CA ALA A 90 -13.28 -8.32 -0.96
C ALA A 90 -12.12 -8.47 0.05
N PRO A 91 -12.04 -9.62 0.76
CA PRO A 91 -10.89 -9.93 1.61
C PRO A 91 -9.57 -9.94 0.82
N PRO A 92 -8.44 -9.57 1.46
CA PRO A 92 -7.13 -9.79 0.87
C PRO A 92 -6.82 -11.30 0.89
N ASP A 93 -6.55 -11.87 -0.27
CA ASP A 93 -6.07 -13.24 -0.41
C ASP A 93 -4.90 -13.34 -1.41
N GLU A 94 -4.36 -14.55 -1.57
CA GLU A 94 -3.27 -14.82 -2.50
C GLU A 94 -3.61 -14.53 -3.96
N LYS A 95 -4.88 -14.66 -4.35
CA LYS A 95 -5.36 -14.41 -5.71
C LYS A 95 -5.40 -12.91 -5.98
N ILE A 96 -5.89 -12.12 -5.03
CA ILE A 96 -5.84 -10.65 -5.06
C ILE A 96 -4.40 -10.15 -5.12
N GLN A 97 -3.50 -10.74 -4.34
CA GLN A 97 -2.07 -10.40 -4.40
C GLN A 97 -1.46 -10.74 -5.76
N LEU A 98 -1.82 -11.89 -6.33
CA LEU A 98 -1.37 -12.32 -7.66
C LEU A 98 -1.84 -11.36 -8.76
N ILE A 99 -3.11 -10.95 -8.73
CA ILE A 99 -3.68 -9.97 -9.68
C ILE A 99 -2.91 -8.65 -9.61
N THR A 100 -2.62 -8.19 -8.39
CA THR A 100 -1.87 -6.94 -8.15
C THR A 100 -0.46 -7.04 -8.70
N ASN A 101 0.24 -8.14 -8.42
CA ASN A 101 1.62 -8.38 -8.85
C ASN A 101 1.75 -8.69 -10.36
N SER A 102 0.65 -9.06 -11.01
CA SER A 102 0.62 -9.33 -12.46
C SER A 102 0.44 -8.05 -13.29
N TYR A 103 0.34 -6.88 -12.64
CA TYR A 103 0.19 -5.58 -13.30
C TYR A 103 -1.00 -5.49 -14.28
N ILE A 104 -2.05 -6.29 -14.09
CA ILE A 104 -3.19 -6.34 -15.01
C ILE A 104 -3.86 -4.96 -15.13
N ILE A 105 -4.15 -4.31 -14.00
CA ILE A 105 -4.77 -2.97 -14.00
C ILE A 105 -3.83 -1.90 -14.58
N PRO A 106 -2.55 -1.77 -14.17
CA PRO A 106 -1.61 -0.86 -14.84
C PRO A 106 -1.52 -1.07 -16.36
N ASN A 107 -1.46 -2.33 -16.81
CA ASN A 107 -1.39 -2.66 -18.24
C ASN A 107 -2.69 -2.29 -18.98
N MET A 108 -3.84 -2.44 -18.33
CA MET A 108 -5.13 -1.98 -18.85
C MET A 108 -5.10 -0.47 -19.10
N PHE A 109 -4.66 0.30 -18.10
CA PHE A 109 -4.50 1.75 -18.23
C PHE A 109 -3.52 2.10 -19.34
N ALA A 110 -2.34 1.47 -19.35
CA ALA A 110 -1.33 1.68 -20.38
C ALA A 110 -1.90 1.48 -21.78
N ARG A 111 -2.62 0.38 -22.03
CA ARG A 111 -3.27 0.09 -23.31
C ARG A 111 -4.25 1.18 -23.75
N ALA A 112 -5.03 1.71 -22.81
CA ALA A 112 -5.99 2.77 -23.11
C ALA A 112 -5.30 4.11 -23.41
N VAL A 113 -4.32 4.51 -22.61
CA VAL A 113 -3.68 5.83 -22.75
C VAL A 113 -2.67 5.91 -23.89
N THR A 114 -2.10 4.77 -24.31
CA THR A 114 -1.22 4.70 -25.50
C THR A 114 -1.98 4.43 -26.79
N ASN A 115 -3.32 4.39 -26.76
CA ASN A 115 -4.19 4.03 -27.88
C ASN A 115 -3.92 2.64 -28.48
N ALA A 116 -3.28 1.73 -27.74
CA ALA A 116 -3.10 0.33 -28.17
C ALA A 116 -4.42 -0.47 -28.18
N SER A 117 -5.44 -0.02 -27.44
CA SER A 117 -6.81 -0.55 -27.47
C SER A 117 -7.81 0.53 -27.12
N LYS A 118 -9.07 0.42 -27.58
CA LYS A 118 -10.12 1.33 -27.10
C LYS A 118 -10.37 1.09 -25.60
N PRO A 119 -10.83 2.10 -24.83
CA PRO A 119 -11.03 1.95 -23.38
C PRO A 119 -11.87 0.73 -22.99
N LYS A 120 -12.97 0.46 -23.71
CA LYS A 120 -13.83 -0.71 -23.45
C LYS A 120 -13.13 -2.05 -23.72
N GLU A 121 -12.29 -2.12 -24.75
CA GLU A 121 -11.54 -3.32 -25.10
C GLU A 121 -10.42 -3.59 -24.09
N ALA A 122 -9.73 -2.54 -23.64
CA ALA A 122 -8.73 -2.64 -22.57
C ALA A 122 -9.37 -3.18 -21.27
N MET A 123 -10.54 -2.66 -20.89
CA MET A 123 -11.29 -3.15 -19.73
C MET A 123 -11.69 -4.63 -19.87
N LEU A 124 -12.23 -5.02 -21.04
CA LEU A 124 -12.62 -6.41 -21.29
C LEU A 124 -11.42 -7.37 -21.21
N TRP A 125 -10.27 -6.95 -21.73
CA TRP A 125 -9.03 -7.71 -21.59
C TRP A 125 -8.64 -7.87 -20.12
N ALA A 126 -8.66 -6.79 -19.35
CA ALA A 126 -8.31 -6.82 -17.93
C ALA A 126 -9.25 -7.74 -17.12
N GLU A 127 -10.56 -7.67 -17.38
CA GLU A 127 -11.54 -8.55 -16.77
C GLU A 127 -11.25 -10.02 -17.08
N THR A 128 -10.90 -10.33 -18.34
CA THR A 128 -10.54 -11.68 -18.78
C THR A 128 -9.29 -12.19 -18.05
N GLU A 129 -8.25 -11.34 -17.93
CA GLU A 129 -7.02 -11.70 -17.22
C GLU A 129 -7.24 -11.89 -15.72
N ILE A 130 -8.07 -11.05 -15.10
CA ILE A 130 -8.46 -11.20 -13.69
C ILE A 130 -9.18 -12.52 -13.46
N LYS A 131 -10.17 -12.87 -14.30
CA LYS A 131 -10.88 -14.16 -14.22
C LYS A 131 -9.93 -15.34 -14.30
N ARG A 132 -9.00 -15.32 -15.27
CA ARG A 132 -7.96 -16.35 -15.40
C ARG A 132 -7.07 -16.45 -14.16
N ALA A 133 -6.72 -15.33 -13.53
CA ALA A 133 -5.93 -15.34 -12.31
C ALA A 133 -6.67 -16.03 -11.14
N PHE A 134 -8.00 -15.88 -11.07
CA PHE A 134 -8.81 -16.56 -10.05
C PHE A 134 -8.94 -18.07 -10.26
N GLU A 135 -8.89 -18.53 -11.52
CA GLU A 135 -8.97 -19.95 -11.90
C GLU A 135 -7.65 -20.71 -11.72
N ARG A 136 -6.51 -20.00 -11.65
CA ARG A 136 -5.16 -20.61 -11.58
C ARG A 136 -4.69 -21.00 -10.18
N GLY A 137 -5.40 -20.58 -9.12
CA GLY A 137 -5.10 -20.92 -7.72
C GLY A 137 -6.22 -21.74 -7.11
#